data_AF-A0A6M2CJC6-F1
#
_entry.id   AF-A0A6M2CJC6-F1
#
_cell.length_a   1.000
_cell.length_b   1.000
_cell.length_c   1.000
_cell.angle_alpha   90.00
_cell.angle_beta   90.00
_cell.angle_gamma   90.00
#
_symmetry.space_group_name_H-M   'P 1'
#
loop_
_entity.id
_entity.type
_entity.pdbx_description
1 polymer ?
#
loop_
_entity_poly.entity_id
_entity_poly.type
_entity_poly.pdbx_seq_one_letter_code
_entity_poly.pdbx_strand_id
1 'polypeptide(L)'
;SNFRTPESPEEDIPPPHKDLSSEQSLAWRQLQTNTYHNLSLLSKIYPGIYAKKCQLCKEHPTLYHMTWACQHIQVVPRNCTPTPEQWEAALSCSKPP
;
A
#
# COMPACT_ATOMS: atom_id res chain seq x y z
N SER A 1 36.54 -4.96 12.94
CA SER A 1 35.68 -4.23 11.99
C SER A 1 34.54 -5.14 11.63
N ASN A 2 33.36 -4.94 12.21
CA ASN A 2 32.20 -5.79 11.96
C ASN A 2 31.32 -5.07 10.94
N PHE A 3 31.34 -5.53 9.70
CA PHE A 3 30.39 -5.12 8.68
C PHE A 3 29.02 -5.66 9.09
N ARG A 4 28.15 -4.76 9.54
CA ARG A 4 26.72 -5.05 9.72
C ARG A 4 26.13 -5.19 8.33
N THR A 5 25.73 -6.41 7.96
CA THR A 5 24.92 -6.68 6.76
C THR A 5 23.69 -5.79 6.82
N PRO A 6 23.28 -5.09 5.74
CA PRO A 6 22.00 -4.39 5.73
C PRO A 6 20.90 -5.45 5.92
N GLU A 7 20.18 -5.34 7.02
CA GLU A 7 19.04 -6.19 7.36
C GLU A 7 18.06 -6.18 6.17
N SER A 8 17.77 -7.36 5.62
CA SER A 8 16.85 -7.48 4.51
C SER A 8 15.46 -7.07 5.01
N PRO A 9 14.71 -6.20 4.30
CA PRO A 9 13.41 -5.70 4.77
C PRO A 9 12.32 -6.79 4.93
N GLU A 10 12.65 -8.05 4.64
CA GLU A 10 11.74 -9.20 4.73
C GLU A 10 11.60 -9.77 6.15
N GLU A 11 12.52 -9.47 7.08
CA GLU A 11 12.55 -10.13 8.40
C GLU A 11 11.50 -9.62 9.40
N ASP A 12 10.88 -8.45 9.17
CA ASP A 12 9.93 -7.84 10.13
C ASP A 12 8.49 -7.71 9.60
N ILE A 13 8.17 -8.36 8.47
CA ILE A 13 6.82 -8.29 7.90
C ILE A 13 5.95 -9.41 8.46
N PRO A 14 4.88 -9.10 9.21
CA PRO A 14 4.06 -10.12 9.87
C PRO A 14 3.42 -11.06 8.85
N PRO A 15 3.24 -12.36 9.20
CA PRO A 15 2.61 -13.31 8.31
C PRO A 15 1.15 -12.90 8.03
N PRO A 16 0.63 -13.20 6.82
CA PRO A 16 -0.76 -12.94 6.50
C PRO A 16 -1.70 -13.70 7.44
N HIS A 17 -2.87 -13.13 7.73
CA HIS A 17 -3.87 -13.79 8.56
C HIS A 17 -4.30 -15.12 7.94
N LYS A 18 -4.52 -16.14 8.78
CA LYS A 18 -4.95 -17.49 8.35
C LYS A 18 -6.26 -17.54 7.57
N ASP A 19 -7.10 -16.50 7.69
CA ASP A 19 -8.39 -16.41 7.01
C ASP A 19 -8.28 -15.75 5.62
N LEU A 20 -7.09 -15.26 5.24
CA LEU A 20 -6.85 -14.73 3.91
C LEU A 20 -6.67 -15.88 2.92
N SER A 21 -7.34 -15.78 1.78
CA SER A 21 -6.99 -16.60 0.61
C SER A 21 -5.55 -16.34 0.16
N SER A 22 -4.99 -17.23 -0.66
CA SER A 22 -3.65 -17.03 -1.22
C SER A 22 -3.53 -15.71 -2.00
N GLU A 23 -4.56 -15.33 -2.75
CA GLU A 23 -4.59 -14.07 -3.51
C GLU A 23 -4.60 -12.85 -2.58
N GLN A 24 -5.43 -12.87 -1.54
CA GLN A 24 -5.46 -11.79 -0.55
C GLN A 24 -4.15 -11.70 0.24
N SER A 25 -3.53 -12.84 0.55
CA SER A 25 -2.23 -12.89 1.22
C SER A 25 -1.13 -12.25 0.36
N LEU A 26 -1.14 -12.52 -0.95
CA LEU A 26 -0.20 -11.91 -1.90
C LEU A 26 -0.44 -10.39 -2.00
N ALA A 27 -1.69 -9.97 -2.16
CA ALA A 27 -2.05 -8.56 -2.19
C ALA A 27 -1.64 -7.85 -0.90
N TRP A 28 -1.85 -8.46 0.26
CA TRP A 28 -1.45 -7.94 1.56
C TRP A 28 0.06 -7.76 1.68
N ARG A 29 0.86 -8.76 1.29
CA ARG A 29 2.33 -8.66 1.24
C ARG A 29 2.79 -7.53 0.33
N GLN A 30 2.14 -7.36 -0.81
CA GLN A 30 2.44 -6.28 -1.74
C GLN A 30 2.12 -4.90 -1.17
N LEU A 31 1.06 -4.77 -0.37
CA LEU A 31 0.76 -3.53 0.36
C LEU A 31 1.85 -3.25 1.41
N GLN A 32 2.19 -4.24 2.24
CA GLN A 32 3.22 -4.13 3.28
C GLN A 32 4.60 -3.75 2.72
N THR A 33 4.92 -4.21 1.52
CA THR A 33 6.22 -3.94 0.85
C THR A 33 6.17 -2.76 -0.11
N ASN A 34 5.03 -2.06 -0.21
CA ASN A 34 4.80 -0.98 -1.18
C ASN A 34 5.06 -1.39 -2.66
N THR A 35 4.88 -2.68 -2.96
CA THR A 35 5.02 -3.25 -4.33
C THR A 35 3.67 -3.48 -5.01
N TYR A 36 2.56 -3.22 -4.31
CA TYR A 36 1.23 -3.32 -4.91
C TYR A 36 1.06 -2.31 -6.05
N HIS A 37 0.43 -2.76 -7.13
CA HIS A 37 0.24 -1.96 -8.33
C HIS A 37 -0.53 -0.67 -8.00
N ASN A 38 0.09 0.47 -8.30
CA ASN A 38 -0.52 1.79 -8.12
C ASN A 38 -0.24 2.65 -9.36
N LEU A 39 -1.07 3.67 -9.59
CA LEU A 39 -0.96 4.53 -10.77
C LEU A 39 0.34 5.33 -10.79
N SER A 40 0.93 5.67 -9.64
CA SER A 40 2.23 6.36 -9.61
C SER A 40 3.32 5.46 -10.22
N LEU A 41 3.39 4.19 -9.81
CA LEU A 41 4.32 3.21 -10.41
C LEU A 41 4.01 2.98 -11.90
N LEU A 42 2.75 2.74 -12.25
CA LEU A 42 2.36 2.45 -13.63
C LEU A 42 2.58 3.62 -14.59
N SER A 43 2.38 4.86 -14.13
CA SER A 43 2.60 6.07 -14.93
C SER A 43 4.09 6.34 -15.20
N LYS A 44 5.00 5.76 -14.41
CA LYS A 44 6.45 5.81 -14.68
C LYS A 44 6.84 4.82 -15.78
N ILE A 45 6.19 3.65 -15.80
CA ILE A 45 6.49 2.57 -16.77
C ILE A 45 5.78 2.83 -18.10
N TYR A 46 4.51 3.22 -18.07
CA TYR A 46 3.68 3.47 -19.25
C TYR A 46 2.97 4.85 -19.17
N PRO A 47 3.70 5.96 -19.30
CA PRO A 47 3.18 7.31 -19.09
C PRO A 47 2.08 7.73 -20.09
N GLY A 48 2.02 7.10 -21.26
CA GLY A 48 0.96 7.36 -22.26
C GLY A 48 -0.36 6.63 -21.98
N ILE A 49 -0.34 5.65 -21.07
CA ILE A 49 -1.50 4.80 -20.75
C ILE A 49 -2.07 5.16 -19.38
N TYR A 50 -1.20 5.39 -18.39
CA TYR A 50 -1.63 5.64 -17.02
C TYR A 50 -1.48 7.11 -16.61
N ALA A 51 -2.54 7.62 -15.99
CA ALA A 51 -2.57 8.97 -15.44
C ALA A 51 -1.58 9.12 -14.28
N LYS A 52 -0.84 10.24 -14.28
CA LYS A 52 0.04 10.66 -13.17
C LYS A 52 -0.72 11.24 -11.97
N LYS A 53 -2.05 11.22 -12.02
CA LYS A 53 -2.97 11.82 -11.06
C LYS A 53 -4.07 10.83 -10.72
N CYS A 54 -4.51 10.84 -9.46
CA CYS A 54 -5.66 10.10 -8.99
C CYS A 54 -6.89 10.47 -9.84
N GLN A 55 -7.61 9.48 -10.35
CA GLN A 55 -8.75 9.76 -11.22
C GLN A 55 -9.92 10.40 -10.47
N LEU A 56 -10.00 10.17 -9.15
CA LEU A 56 -11.08 10.62 -8.28
C LEU A 56 -10.91 12.08 -7.82
N CYS A 57 -9.73 12.43 -7.28
CA CYS A 57 -9.49 13.77 -6.71
C CYS A 57 -8.33 14.54 -7.36
N LYS A 58 -7.65 13.96 -8.35
CA LYS A 58 -6.54 14.56 -9.11
C LYS A 58 -5.22 14.77 -8.34
N GLU A 59 -5.13 14.32 -7.09
CA GLU A 59 -3.89 14.28 -6.29
C GLU A 59 -2.88 13.24 -6.77
N HIS A 60 -1.68 13.23 -6.19
CA HIS A 60 -0.65 12.25 -6.54
C HIS A 60 -1.08 10.82 -6.14
N PRO A 61 -1.13 9.85 -7.07
CA PRO A 61 -1.76 8.56 -6.83
C PRO A 61 -0.77 7.55 -6.24
N THR A 62 -0.26 7.84 -5.05
CA THR A 62 0.56 6.89 -4.27
C THR A 62 -0.29 5.69 -3.84
N LEU A 63 0.38 4.62 -3.42
CA LEU A 63 -0.31 3.45 -2.88
C LEU A 63 -1.16 3.83 -1.65
N TYR A 64 -0.58 4.57 -0.70
CA TYR A 64 -1.29 5.16 0.45
C TYR A 64 -2.53 5.96 0.01
N HIS A 65 -2.39 6.83 -0.99
CA HIS A 65 -3.50 7.65 -1.46
C HIS A 65 -4.63 6.80 -2.04
N MET A 66 -4.29 5.87 -2.93
CA MET A 66 -5.26 5.04 -3.64
C MET A 66 -5.95 4.00 -2.77
N THR A 67 -5.33 3.58 -1.66
CA THR A 67 -5.85 2.51 -0.79
C THR A 67 -6.49 3.04 0.50
N TRP A 68 -6.01 4.17 1.02
CA TRP A 68 -6.41 4.65 2.35
C TRP A 68 -6.83 6.12 2.39
N ALA A 69 -6.07 7.03 1.77
CA ALA A 69 -6.24 8.46 2.04
C ALA A 69 -7.23 9.20 1.14
N CYS A 70 -7.58 8.65 -0.03
CA CYS A 70 -8.45 9.35 -0.97
C CYS A 70 -9.90 9.42 -0.45
N GLN A 71 -10.34 10.64 -0.11
CA GLN A 71 -11.68 10.92 0.43
C GLN A 71 -12.83 10.69 -0.56
N HIS A 72 -12.50 10.50 -1.83
CA HIS A 72 -13.46 10.28 -2.90
C HIS A 72 -13.69 8.79 -3.21
N ILE A 73 -12.98 7.88 -2.52
CA ILE A 73 -13.24 6.45 -2.58
C ILE A 73 -14.58 6.18 -1.88
N GLN A 74 -15.51 5.54 -2.58
CA GLN A 74 -16.85 5.24 -2.06
C GLN A 74 -17.03 3.80 -1.56
N VAL A 75 -16.01 2.95 -1.70
CA VAL A 75 -16.09 1.52 -1.38
C VAL A 75 -15.68 1.16 0.05
N VAL A 76 -15.10 2.10 0.80
CA VAL A 76 -14.69 1.92 2.20
C VAL A 76 -15.21 3.06 3.08
N PRO A 77 -15.46 2.83 4.38
CA PRO A 77 -15.78 3.90 5.31
C PRO A 77 -14.72 5.00 5.23
N ARG A 78 -15.15 6.25 5.06
CA ARG A 78 -14.21 7.37 4.93
C ARG A 78 -13.46 7.56 6.24
N ASN A 79 -12.14 7.41 6.21
CA ASN A 79 -11.28 7.93 7.25
C ASN A 79 -11.15 9.45 7.02
N CYS A 80 -11.78 10.28 7.85
CA CYS A 80 -11.78 11.73 7.70
C CYS A 80 -10.42 12.40 8.00
N THR A 81 -9.50 11.70 8.64
CA THR A 81 -8.17 12.22 9.01
C THR A 81 -7.11 11.15 8.74
N PRO A 82 -6.91 10.74 7.47
CA PRO A 82 -5.96 9.69 7.17
C PRO A 82 -4.54 10.21 7.35
N THR A 83 -3.70 9.46 8.07
CA THR A 83 -2.25 9.72 8.12
C THR A 83 -1.46 8.50 7.60
N PRO A 84 -0.26 8.71 7.05
CA PRO A 84 0.63 7.62 6.66
C PRO A 84 0.91 6.64 7.80
N GLU A 85 1.10 7.14 9.02
CA GLU A 85 1.41 6.32 10.21
C GLU A 85 0.24 5.41 10.58
N GLN A 86 -1.00 5.88 10.45
CA GLN A 86 -2.19 5.05 10.66
C GLN A 86 -2.29 3.93 9.62
N TRP A 87 -1.95 4.25 8.37
CA TRP A 87 -1.94 3.27 7.29
C TRP A 87 -0.85 2.21 7.50
N GLU A 88 0.38 2.62 7.82
CA GLU A 88 1.48 1.72 8.14
C GLU A 88 1.17 0.85 9.36
N ALA A 89 0.60 1.43 10.44
CA ALA A 89 0.17 0.67 11.61
C ALA A 89 -0.89 -0.39 11.27
N ALA A 90 -1.83 -0.07 10.37
CA ALA A 90 -2.81 -1.03 9.89
C ALA A 90 -2.19 -2.16 9.06
N LEU A 91 -1.18 -1.86 8.24
CA LEU A 91 -0.42 -2.85 7.47
C LEU A 91 0.48 -3.74 8.35
N SER A 92 0.98 -3.20 9.46
CA SER A 92 1.75 -3.93 10.46
C SER A 92 0.87 -4.80 11.37
N CYS A 93 -0.45 -4.69 11.29
CA CYS A 93 -1.35 -5.58 12.01
C CYS A 93 -1.45 -6.93 11.30
N SER A 94 -1.53 -8.02 12.07
CA SER A 94 -1.75 -9.37 11.54
C SER A 94 -3.18 -9.60 11.04
N LYS A 95 -4.08 -8.60 11.16
CA LYS A 95 -5.41 -8.60 10.58
C LYS A 95 -5.57 -7.39 9.65
N PRO A 96 -5.95 -7.60 8.38
CA PRO A 96 -6.40 -6.50 7.54
C PRO A 96 -7.67 -5.87 8.14
N PRO A 97 -7.84 -4.54 8.02
CA PRO A 97 -9.05 -3.84 8.47
C PRO A 97 -10.29 -4.19 7.65
#